data_AF-A0A525CRL6-F1
#
_entry.id   AF-A0A525CRL6-F1
#
_cell.length_a   1.000
_cell.length_b   1.000
_cell.length_c   1.000
_cell.angle_alpha   90.00
_cell.angle_beta   90.00
_cell.angle_gamma   90.00
#
_symmetry.space_group_name_H-M   'P 1'
#
loop_
_entity.id
_entity.type
_entity.pdbx_description
1 polymer ?
#
loop_
_entity_poly.entity_id
_entity_poly.type
_entity_poly.pdbx_seq_one_letter_code
_entity_poly.pdbx_strand_id
1 'polypeptide(L)'
;MKAKSVKVSERREDIANVVNSKGYASIEYLAEKYGVSTQTIRRDILVLSKEKLVVRHHGGAGSASSLVNISYDVRRISMLDEKRKLAAAAVSMIRPSHSMFISGGSTMEIVAKELSELSTLCVITNNIHAAFHLYSKSEIELLMPCGRVRHHNGGIIGPTAISFIENFQADFLLMGIGAISPEGRLLDYDYEEA
;
A
#
# COMPACT_ATOMS: atom_id res chain seq x y z
N MET A 1 -7.44 27.24 30.24
CA MET A 1 -7.78 25.84 29.91
C MET A 1 -6.54 25.00 30.07
N LYS A 2 -6.52 23.99 30.95
CA LYS A 2 -5.32 23.16 31.21
C LYS A 2 -5.18 22.09 30.12
N ALA A 3 -4.03 22.05 29.44
CA ALA A 3 -3.71 21.02 28.45
C ALA A 3 -3.67 19.63 29.10
N LYS A 4 -4.41 18.68 28.53
CA LYS A 4 -4.38 17.26 28.92
C LYS A 4 -2.95 16.74 28.64
N SER A 5 -2.28 16.24 29.67
CA SER A 5 -0.98 15.57 29.53
C SER A 5 -1.18 14.25 28.78
N VAL A 6 -0.95 14.28 27.46
CA VAL A 6 -0.92 13.06 26.63
C VAL A 6 0.34 12.27 26.98
N LYS A 7 0.21 10.97 27.20
CA LYS A 7 1.36 10.08 27.46
C LYS A 7 2.33 10.14 26.28
N VAL A 8 3.63 10.09 26.58
CA VAL A 8 4.69 10.28 25.57
C VAL A 8 4.61 9.26 24.43
N SER A 9 4.20 8.01 24.68
CA SER A 9 4.04 7.01 23.61
C SER A 9 2.84 7.32 22.71
N GLU A 10 1.68 7.64 23.27
CA GLU A 10 0.47 8.02 22.52
C GLU A 10 0.73 9.24 21.64
N ARG A 11 1.45 10.25 22.16
CA ARG A 11 1.82 11.43 21.37
C ARG A 11 2.72 11.07 20.18
N ARG A 12 3.69 10.18 20.38
CA ARG A 12 4.61 9.77 19.30
C ARG A 12 3.89 9.01 18.19
N GLU A 13 3.00 8.11 18.57
CA GLU A 13 2.15 7.37 17.63
C GLU A 13 1.27 8.33 16.81
N ASP A 14 0.62 9.30 17.46
CA ASP A 14 -0.19 10.30 16.75
C ASP A 14 0.66 11.25 15.88
N ILE A 15 1.86 11.63 16.32
CA ILE A 15 2.81 12.38 15.48
C ILE A 15 3.14 11.61 14.21
N ALA A 16 3.46 10.31 14.31
CA ALA A 16 3.76 9.48 13.14
C ALA A 16 2.55 9.39 12.20
N ASN A 17 1.35 9.18 12.74
CA ASN A 17 0.10 9.14 11.95
C ASN A 17 -0.16 10.47 11.23
N VAL A 18 -0.01 11.60 11.92
CA VAL A 18 -0.18 12.93 11.32
C VAL A 18 0.84 13.17 10.22
N VAL A 19 2.11 12.87 10.46
CA VAL A 19 3.19 13.06 9.51
C VAL A 19 3.01 12.17 8.28
N ASN A 20 2.61 10.91 8.45
CA ASN A 20 2.36 9.96 7.37
C ASN A 20 1.08 10.29 6.58
N SER A 21 0.03 10.79 7.24
CA SER A 21 -1.22 11.21 6.55
C SER A 21 -1.05 12.49 5.74
N LYS A 22 -0.25 13.45 6.23
CA LYS A 22 -0.03 14.75 5.57
C LYS A 22 1.19 14.79 4.64
N GLY A 23 2.01 13.74 4.63
CA GLY A 23 3.29 13.71 3.92
C GLY A 23 4.40 14.53 4.59
N TYR A 24 4.08 15.64 5.24
CA TYR A 24 5.02 16.47 6.02
C TYR A 24 4.33 17.22 7.15
N ALA A 25 5.01 17.39 8.26
CA ALA A 25 4.60 18.30 9.33
C ALA A 25 5.80 19.07 9.92
N SER A 26 5.66 20.39 10.07
CA SER A 26 6.68 21.22 10.70
C SER A 26 6.70 21.02 12.22
N ILE A 27 7.86 21.29 12.82
CA ILE A 27 8.04 21.22 14.28
C ILE A 27 7.11 22.21 14.98
N GLU A 28 6.92 23.39 14.40
CA GLU A 28 6.08 24.47 14.93
C GLU A 28 4.61 24.06 14.96
N TYR A 29 4.11 23.49 13.85
CA TYR A 29 2.75 22.97 13.77
C TYR A 29 2.49 21.84 14.77
N LEU A 30 3.42 20.89 14.89
CA LEU A 30 3.28 19.78 15.85
C LEU A 30 3.35 20.30 17.29
N ALA A 31 4.20 21.29 17.58
CA ALA A 31 4.31 21.90 18.90
C ALA A 31 3.01 22.58 19.32
N GLU A 32 2.39 23.33 18.40
CA GLU A 32 1.09 23.96 18.61
C GLU A 32 -0.03 22.91 18.78
N LYS A 33 -0.13 21.93 17.87
CA LYS A 33 -1.15 20.88 17.90
C LYS A 33 -1.16 20.10 19.22
N TYR A 34 0.03 19.76 19.74
CA TYR A 34 0.17 18.95 20.94
C TYR A 34 0.41 19.76 22.22
N GLY A 35 0.46 21.09 22.14
CA GLY A 35 0.69 21.97 23.29
C GLY A 35 2.02 21.73 24.01
N VAL A 36 3.07 21.37 23.26
CA VAL A 36 4.42 21.08 23.80
C VAL A 36 5.47 21.98 23.16
N SER A 37 6.65 22.08 23.76
CA SER A 37 7.74 22.85 23.16
C SER A 37 8.27 22.20 21.87
N THR A 38 8.82 23.03 20.98
CA THR A 38 9.52 22.58 19.76
C THR A 38 10.66 21.61 20.07
N GLN A 39 11.30 21.74 21.24
CA GLN A 39 12.36 20.84 21.69
C GLN A 39 11.83 19.44 22.06
N THR A 40 10.62 19.34 22.60
CA THR A 40 9.94 18.05 22.85
C THR A 40 9.62 17.36 21.53
N ILE A 41 9.05 18.09 20.56
CA ILE A 41 8.78 17.55 19.22
C ILE A 41 10.06 17.08 18.52
N ARG A 42 11.16 17.84 18.60
CA ARG A 42 12.46 17.42 18.04
C ARG A 42 12.94 16.10 18.64
N ARG A 43 12.76 15.88 19.94
CA ARG A 43 13.10 14.61 20.60
C ARG A 43 12.20 13.47 20.15
N ASP A 44 10.90 13.72 20.02
CA ASP A 44 9.94 12.70 19.56
C ASP A 44 10.21 12.29 18.10
N ILE A 45 10.43 13.25 17.20
CA ILE A 45 10.82 12.99 15.80
C ILE A 45 12.13 12.19 15.74
N LEU A 46 13.09 12.48 16.62
CA LEU A 46 14.37 11.76 16.65
C LEU A 46 14.19 10.30 17.07
N VAL A 47 13.29 10.01 18.01
CA VAL A 47 12.92 8.63 18.38
C VAL A 47 12.21 7.94 17.22
N LEU A 48 11.15 8.56 16.69
CA LEU A 48 10.37 8.01 15.57
C LEU A 48 11.23 7.77 14.32
N SER A 49 12.22 8.63 14.06
CA SER A 49 13.16 8.47 12.95
C SER A 49 14.15 7.33 13.18
N LYS A 50 14.62 7.12 14.41
CA LYS A 50 15.41 5.93 14.77
C LYS A 50 14.62 4.63 14.59
N GLU A 51 13.31 4.70 14.86
CA GLU A 51 12.36 3.60 14.66
C GLU A 51 11.86 3.49 13.21
N LYS A 52 12.37 4.34 12.29
CA LYS A 52 11.99 4.38 10.86
C LYS A 52 10.52 4.67 10.58
N LEU A 53 9.80 5.27 11.53
CA LEU A 53 8.38 5.62 11.40
C LEU A 53 8.15 6.97 10.68
N VAL A 54 9.17 7.83 10.65
CA VAL A 54 9.19 9.13 9.94
C VAL A 54 10.60 9.44 9.42
N VAL A 55 10.72 10.30 8.41
CA VAL A 55 12.01 10.83 7.94
C VAL A 55 12.21 12.23 8.50
N ARG A 56 13.36 12.46 9.12
CA ARG A 56 13.70 13.77 9.67
C ARG A 56 14.16 14.71 8.53
N HIS A 57 13.57 15.89 8.46
CA HIS A 57 14.00 16.98 7.59
C HIS A 57 14.43 18.19 8.41
N HIS A 58 15.09 19.17 7.77
CA HIS A 58 15.30 20.47 8.42
C HIS A 58 13.93 21.14 8.65
N GLY A 59 13.63 21.44 9.92
CA GLY A 59 12.38 22.13 10.32
C GLY A 59 11.17 21.24 10.58
N GLY A 60 11.24 19.92 10.35
CA GLY A 60 10.05 19.06 10.44
C GLY A 60 10.34 17.57 10.37
N ALA A 61 9.26 16.80 10.33
CA ALA A 61 9.28 15.40 9.94
C ALA A 61 8.46 15.24 8.67
N GLY A 62 9.07 14.59 7.69
CA GLY A 62 8.39 14.04 6.54
C GLY A 62 7.87 12.67 6.91
N SER A 63 6.80 12.26 6.23
CA SER A 63 6.42 10.86 6.16
C SER A 63 7.67 10.03 5.91
N ALA A 64 7.69 8.80 6.42
CA ALA A 64 8.74 7.86 6.05
C ALA A 64 8.89 7.72 4.52
N SER A 65 7.93 8.24 3.74
CA SER A 65 8.23 9.03 2.54
C SER A 65 7.04 9.85 1.96
N SER A 66 7.35 10.74 1.02
CA SER A 66 6.46 11.13 -0.09
C SER A 66 6.88 10.50 -1.44
N LEU A 67 7.84 9.58 -1.43
CA LEU A 67 8.53 8.96 -2.58
C LEU A 67 8.77 7.43 -2.44
N VAL A 68 8.39 6.84 -1.31
CA VAL A 68 8.60 5.43 -0.91
C VAL A 68 7.40 4.98 -0.07
N ASN A 69 6.26 4.82 -0.74
CA ASN A 69 5.19 3.91 -0.37
C ASN A 69 5.22 3.44 1.12
N ILE A 70 4.31 3.97 1.97
CA ILE A 70 4.08 3.51 3.37
C ILE A 70 4.28 2.00 3.44
N SER A 71 4.95 1.46 4.47
CA SER A 71 5.33 0.04 4.48
C SER A 71 4.14 -0.84 4.12
N TYR A 72 4.41 -1.91 3.37
CA TYR A 72 3.36 -2.80 2.88
C TYR A 72 2.41 -3.24 4.00
N ASP A 73 2.96 -3.59 5.16
CA ASP A 73 2.21 -4.01 6.34
C ASP A 73 1.26 -2.93 6.87
N VAL A 74 1.71 -1.67 6.90
CA VAL A 74 0.86 -0.56 7.32
C VAL A 74 -0.25 -0.33 6.29
N ARG A 75 0.07 -0.34 4.99
CA ARG A 75 -0.98 -0.24 3.95
C ARG A 75 -1.97 -1.39 4.06
N ARG A 76 -1.51 -2.62 4.28
CA ARG A 76 -2.35 -3.82 4.42
C ARG A 76 -3.47 -3.67 5.45
N ILE A 77 -3.18 -3.04 6.58
CA ILE A 77 -4.17 -2.79 7.65
C ILE A 77 -4.90 -1.45 7.50
N SER A 78 -4.39 -0.53 6.69
CA SER A 78 -5.00 0.79 6.48
C SER A 78 -6.23 0.70 5.58
N MET A 79 -7.30 1.38 5.98
CA MET A 79 -8.58 1.42 5.25
C MET A 79 -9.09 0.01 4.90
N LEU A 80 -8.91 -0.94 5.83
CA LEU A 80 -9.17 -2.35 5.57
C LEU A 80 -10.65 -2.61 5.25
N ASP A 81 -11.55 -1.93 5.95
CA ASP A 81 -12.99 -2.09 5.74
C ASP A 81 -13.43 -1.54 4.38
N GLU A 82 -12.85 -0.42 3.94
CA GLU A 82 -13.04 0.12 2.60
C GLU A 82 -12.49 -0.83 1.53
N LYS A 83 -11.30 -1.40 1.74
CA LYS A 83 -10.71 -2.37 0.82
C LYS A 83 -11.56 -3.63 0.70
N ARG A 84 -12.12 -4.13 1.80
CA ARG A 84 -13.04 -5.28 1.78
C ARG A 84 -14.31 -4.98 0.98
N LYS A 85 -14.91 -3.80 1.18
CA LYS A 85 -16.09 -3.38 0.40
C LYS A 85 -15.78 -3.27 -1.09
N LEU A 86 -14.64 -2.66 -1.44
CA LEU A 86 -14.18 -2.57 -2.83
C LEU A 86 -13.93 -3.95 -3.42
N ALA A 87 -13.26 -4.83 -2.67
CA ALA A 87 -12.97 -6.18 -3.12
C ALA A 87 -14.25 -6.99 -3.36
N ALA A 88 -15.20 -6.97 -2.43
CA ALA A 88 -16.49 -7.62 -2.61
C ALA A 88 -17.23 -7.10 -3.86
N ALA A 89 -17.21 -5.78 -4.11
CA ALA A 89 -17.81 -5.20 -5.29
C ALA A 89 -17.10 -5.66 -6.59
N ALA A 90 -15.77 -5.65 -6.63
CA ALA A 90 -15.00 -6.12 -7.79
C ALA A 90 -15.23 -7.61 -8.06
N VAL A 91 -15.21 -8.44 -7.02
CA VAL A 91 -15.44 -9.90 -7.12
C VAL A 91 -16.86 -10.22 -7.60
N SER A 92 -17.86 -9.40 -7.26
CA SER A 92 -19.24 -9.60 -7.73
C SER A 92 -19.41 -9.48 -9.25
N MET A 93 -18.43 -8.87 -9.94
CA MET A 93 -18.43 -8.73 -11.41
C MET A 93 -17.78 -9.93 -12.11
N ILE A 94 -17.10 -10.80 -11.36
CA ILE A 94 -16.31 -11.91 -11.88
C ILE A 94 -17.16 -13.18 -11.89
N ARG A 95 -17.01 -13.97 -12.95
CA ARG A 95 -17.72 -15.22 -13.17
C ARG A 95 -16.70 -16.37 -13.29
N PRO A 96 -17.13 -17.62 -13.05
CA PRO A 96 -16.32 -18.78 -13.36
C PRO A 96 -15.79 -18.74 -14.79
N SER A 97 -14.58 -19.27 -14.97
CA SER A 97 -13.80 -19.30 -16.20
C SER A 97 -13.27 -17.96 -16.71
N HIS A 98 -13.48 -16.85 -16.00
CA HIS A 98 -12.80 -15.60 -16.33
C HIS A 98 -11.29 -15.69 -16.02
N SER A 99 -10.52 -15.08 -16.92
CA SER A 99 -9.11 -14.82 -16.75
C SER A 99 -8.86 -13.39 -16.26
N MET A 100 -7.85 -13.18 -15.41
CA MET A 100 -7.55 -11.84 -14.91
C MET A 100 -6.08 -11.62 -14.59
N PHE A 101 -5.63 -10.39 -14.82
CA PHE A 101 -4.40 -9.88 -14.24
C PHE A 101 -4.68 -9.23 -12.88
N ILE A 102 -3.90 -9.58 -11.87
CA ILE A 102 -3.90 -8.90 -10.57
C ILE A 102 -2.54 -8.23 -10.36
N SER A 103 -2.55 -6.91 -10.25
CA SER A 103 -1.33 -6.12 -10.05
C SER A 103 -0.76 -6.24 -8.62
N GLY A 104 0.39 -5.61 -8.42
CA GLY A 104 0.94 -5.33 -7.10
C GLY A 104 0.01 -4.51 -6.20
N GLY A 105 0.29 -4.54 -4.90
CA GLY A 105 -0.33 -3.66 -3.91
C GLY A 105 -1.21 -4.37 -2.87
N SER A 106 -1.33 -3.74 -1.70
CA SER A 106 -2.08 -4.30 -0.56
C SER A 106 -3.60 -4.37 -0.78
N THR A 107 -4.15 -3.51 -1.64
CA THR A 107 -5.58 -3.59 -2.01
C THR A 107 -5.83 -4.82 -2.85
N MET A 108 -4.95 -5.10 -3.82
CA MET A 108 -5.04 -6.28 -4.67
C MET A 108 -4.82 -7.58 -3.90
N GLU A 109 -4.03 -7.57 -2.81
CA GLU A 109 -3.97 -8.72 -1.88
C GLU A 109 -5.35 -9.04 -1.28
N ILE A 110 -6.08 -8.02 -0.82
CA ILE A 110 -7.44 -8.21 -0.27
C ILE A 110 -8.40 -8.71 -1.35
N VAL A 111 -8.31 -8.20 -2.57
CA VAL A 111 -9.11 -8.70 -3.71
C VAL A 111 -8.79 -10.17 -4.00
N ALA A 112 -7.52 -10.54 -4.07
CA ALA A 112 -7.10 -11.93 -4.28
C ALA A 112 -7.60 -12.86 -3.17
N LYS A 113 -7.65 -12.38 -1.92
CA LYS A 113 -8.22 -13.14 -0.81
C LYS A 113 -9.71 -13.42 -1.02
N GLU A 114 -10.51 -12.43 -1.41
CA GLU A 114 -11.93 -12.61 -1.70
C GLU A 114 -12.15 -13.51 -2.93
N LEU A 115 -11.32 -13.37 -3.97
CA LEU A 115 -11.34 -14.24 -5.15
C LEU A 115 -11.05 -15.70 -4.83
N SER A 116 -10.28 -15.97 -3.78
CA SER A 116 -9.96 -17.35 -3.37
C SER A 116 -11.18 -18.17 -2.91
N GLU A 117 -12.31 -17.50 -2.69
CA GLU A 117 -13.60 -18.12 -2.37
C GLU A 117 -14.44 -18.45 -3.61
N LEU A 118 -14.03 -17.98 -4.79
CA LEU A 118 -14.61 -18.38 -6.06
C LEU A 118 -13.94 -19.65 -6.60
N SER A 119 -14.66 -20.36 -7.47
CA SER A 119 -14.18 -21.54 -8.18
C SER A 119 -13.89 -21.23 -9.64
N THR A 120 -12.94 -21.96 -10.21
CA THR A 120 -12.67 -22.00 -11.65
C THR A 120 -12.23 -20.63 -12.19
N LEU A 121 -11.01 -20.19 -11.87
CA LEU A 121 -10.45 -18.93 -12.38
C LEU A 121 -9.06 -19.15 -12.96
N CYS A 122 -8.66 -18.29 -13.90
CA CYS A 122 -7.27 -18.17 -14.34
C CYS A 122 -6.74 -16.82 -13.87
N VAL A 123 -5.71 -16.82 -13.02
CA VAL A 123 -5.16 -15.61 -12.43
C VAL A 123 -3.69 -15.49 -12.79
N ILE A 124 -3.33 -14.37 -13.42
CA ILE A 124 -1.95 -13.98 -13.66
C ILE A 124 -1.59 -12.85 -12.69
N THR A 125 -0.55 -13.02 -11.89
CA THR A 125 -0.14 -11.97 -10.94
C THR A 125 1.37 -11.91 -10.76
N ASN A 126 1.89 -10.69 -10.57
CA ASN A 126 3.27 -10.46 -10.14
C ASN A 126 3.38 -10.20 -8.63
N ASN A 127 2.29 -10.37 -7.87
CA ASN A 127 2.21 -10.03 -6.45
C ASN A 127 2.27 -11.31 -5.60
N ILE A 128 3.37 -11.51 -4.88
CA ILE A 128 3.56 -12.73 -4.06
C ILE A 128 2.51 -12.87 -2.94
N HIS A 129 1.96 -11.75 -2.45
CA HIS A 129 0.96 -11.77 -1.39
C HIS A 129 -0.41 -12.17 -1.92
N ALA A 130 -0.77 -11.70 -3.12
CA ALA A 130 -1.96 -12.18 -3.82
C ALA A 130 -1.84 -13.69 -4.12
N ALA A 131 -0.69 -14.10 -4.66
CA ALA A 131 -0.40 -15.49 -4.95
C ALA A 131 -0.50 -16.39 -3.71
N PHE A 132 -0.04 -15.92 -2.55
CA PHE A 132 -0.16 -16.65 -1.28
C PHE A 132 -1.60 -17.00 -0.91
N HIS A 133 -2.58 -16.15 -1.27
CA HIS A 133 -3.99 -16.46 -1.03
C HIS A 133 -4.59 -17.45 -2.03
N LEU A 134 -4.01 -17.53 -3.23
CA LEU A 134 -4.57 -18.27 -4.36
C LEU A 134 -3.94 -19.66 -4.57
N TYR A 135 -2.66 -19.85 -4.24
CA TYR A 135 -1.89 -21.04 -4.64
C TYR A 135 -2.47 -22.37 -4.14
N SER A 136 -3.19 -22.35 -3.02
CA SER A 136 -3.76 -23.56 -2.40
C SER A 136 -5.12 -23.97 -2.97
N LYS A 137 -5.69 -23.16 -3.87
CA LYS A 137 -7.01 -23.38 -4.45
C LYS A 137 -6.85 -24.14 -5.77
N SER A 138 -7.18 -25.43 -5.76
CA SER A 138 -7.02 -26.32 -6.92
C SER A 138 -7.83 -25.92 -8.15
N GLU A 139 -8.90 -25.13 -7.96
CA GLU A 139 -9.74 -24.64 -9.04
C GLU A 139 -9.27 -23.29 -9.61
N ILE A 140 -8.19 -22.72 -9.07
CA ILE A 140 -7.59 -21.49 -9.58
C ILE A 140 -6.28 -21.86 -10.27
N GLU A 141 -6.23 -21.67 -11.58
CA GLU A 141 -4.98 -21.72 -12.31
C GLU A 141 -4.20 -20.42 -12.04
N LEU A 142 -3.10 -20.53 -11.31
CA LEU A 142 -2.28 -19.40 -10.90
C LEU A 142 -0.98 -19.36 -11.71
N LEU A 143 -0.82 -18.29 -12.49
CA LEU A 143 0.38 -18.01 -13.26
C LEU A 143 1.13 -16.82 -12.68
N MET A 144 2.45 -16.95 -12.58
CA MET A 144 3.32 -15.89 -12.07
C MET A 144 4.62 -15.82 -12.87
N PRO A 145 5.14 -14.61 -13.13
CA PRO A 145 6.46 -14.46 -13.71
C PRO A 145 7.54 -14.92 -12.73
N CYS A 146 8.66 -15.42 -13.26
CA CYS A 146 9.88 -15.55 -12.49
C CYS A 146 10.64 -14.21 -12.42
N GLY A 147 11.59 -14.08 -11.49
CA GLY A 147 12.48 -12.92 -11.43
C GLY A 147 12.74 -12.42 -10.01
N ARG A 148 13.06 -11.11 -9.93
CA ARG A 148 13.42 -10.45 -8.67
C ARG A 148 12.18 -9.93 -7.95
N VAL A 149 12.04 -10.31 -6.67
CA VAL A 149 11.01 -9.79 -5.77
C VAL A 149 11.47 -8.46 -5.17
N ARG A 150 10.64 -7.41 -5.26
CA ARG A 150 10.81 -6.14 -4.55
C ARG A 150 10.56 -6.34 -3.06
N HIS A 151 11.58 -6.16 -2.24
CA HIS A 151 11.48 -6.35 -0.78
C HIS A 151 10.42 -5.46 -0.10
N HIS A 152 10.12 -4.28 -0.64
CA HIS A 152 9.26 -3.31 0.03
C HIS A 152 7.76 -3.53 -0.23
N ASN A 153 7.37 -4.29 -1.26
CA ASN A 153 5.95 -4.51 -1.60
C ASN A 153 5.62 -5.92 -2.13
N GLY A 154 6.60 -6.81 -2.29
CA GLY A 154 6.39 -8.17 -2.77
C GLY A 154 6.09 -8.31 -4.26
N GLY A 155 6.31 -7.27 -5.08
CA GLY A 155 6.12 -7.34 -6.53
C GLY A 155 7.30 -7.99 -7.25
N ILE A 156 7.04 -8.85 -8.24
CA ILE A 156 8.04 -9.40 -9.17
C ILE A 156 8.18 -8.46 -10.35
N ILE A 157 9.43 -8.06 -10.64
CA ILE A 157 9.71 -7.01 -11.62
C ILE A 157 10.88 -7.34 -12.53
N GLY A 158 11.05 -6.49 -13.55
CA GLY A 158 12.14 -6.53 -14.50
C GLY A 158 11.73 -7.09 -15.86
N PRO A 159 12.65 -7.13 -16.83
CA PRO A 159 12.35 -7.47 -18.22
C PRO A 159 11.65 -8.83 -18.38
N THR A 160 12.06 -9.83 -17.59
CA THR A 160 11.45 -11.17 -17.65
C THR A 160 9.99 -11.17 -17.20
N ALA A 161 9.63 -10.35 -16.22
CA ALA A 161 8.24 -10.23 -15.77
C ALA A 161 7.37 -9.53 -16.83
N ILE A 162 7.92 -8.53 -17.51
CA ILE A 162 7.26 -7.82 -18.61
C ILE A 162 7.01 -8.80 -19.77
N SER A 163 8.07 -9.46 -20.27
CA SER A 163 7.94 -10.42 -21.38
C SER A 163 7.03 -11.60 -21.03
N PHE A 164 7.00 -12.04 -19.77
CA PHE A 164 6.03 -13.05 -19.34
C PHE A 164 4.59 -12.57 -19.53
N ILE A 165 4.26 -11.38 -19.02
CA ILE A 165 2.90 -10.81 -19.09
C ILE A 165 2.48 -10.56 -20.54
N GLU A 166 3.39 -10.16 -21.42
CA GLU A 166 3.14 -9.92 -22.85
C GLU A 166 2.60 -11.14 -23.61
N ASN A 167 2.78 -12.36 -23.08
CA ASN A 167 2.28 -13.59 -23.71
C ASN A 167 0.80 -13.90 -23.39
N PHE A 168 0.14 -13.07 -22.58
CA PHE A 168 -1.21 -13.35 -22.09
C PHE A 168 -2.19 -12.24 -22.47
N GLN A 169 -3.44 -12.64 -22.71
CA GLN A 169 -4.60 -11.75 -22.72
C GLN A 169 -5.57 -12.25 -21.65
N ALA A 170 -6.16 -11.32 -20.92
CA ALA A 170 -7.10 -11.64 -19.85
C ALA A 170 -8.39 -10.84 -20.01
N ASP A 171 -9.49 -11.38 -19.50
CA ASP A 171 -10.80 -10.73 -19.53
C ASP A 171 -10.83 -9.49 -18.63
N PHE A 172 -10.07 -9.52 -17.52
CA PHE A 172 -10.03 -8.44 -16.54
C PHE A 172 -8.60 -8.02 -16.19
N LEU A 173 -8.47 -6.72 -15.87
CA LEU A 173 -7.33 -6.17 -15.16
C LEU A 173 -7.80 -5.59 -13.83
N LEU A 174 -7.29 -6.15 -12.74
CA LEU A 174 -7.47 -5.64 -11.38
C LEU A 174 -6.18 -4.97 -10.95
N MET A 175 -6.19 -3.64 -10.91
CA MET A 175 -5.03 -2.86 -10.52
C MET A 175 -5.37 -1.73 -9.55
N GLY A 176 -4.42 -1.44 -8.66
CA GLY A 176 -4.40 -0.18 -7.95
C GLY A 176 -3.82 0.92 -8.85
N ILE A 177 -4.34 2.14 -8.71
CA ILE A 177 -3.81 3.33 -9.37
C ILE A 177 -3.69 4.45 -8.35
N GLY A 178 -2.71 5.33 -8.54
CA GLY A 178 -2.55 6.50 -7.68
C GLY A 178 -3.64 7.54 -7.92
N ALA A 179 -3.96 7.80 -9.19
CA ALA A 179 -5.04 8.69 -9.57
C ALA A 179 -5.56 8.40 -10.99
N ILE A 180 -6.71 9.00 -11.31
CA ILE A 180 -7.22 9.13 -12.67
C ILE A 180 -7.20 10.61 -13.02
N SER A 181 -6.57 10.99 -14.14
CA SER A 181 -6.61 12.37 -14.63
C SER A 181 -8.00 12.74 -15.16
N PRO A 182 -8.34 14.04 -15.28
CA PRO A 182 -9.61 14.45 -15.88
C PRO A 182 -9.84 13.90 -17.29
N GLU A 183 -8.77 13.59 -18.02
CA GLU A 183 -8.79 13.00 -19.37
C GLU A 183 -8.86 11.47 -19.36
N GLY A 184 -9.00 10.84 -18.19
CA GLY A 184 -9.12 9.40 -18.03
C GLY A 184 -7.78 8.65 -18.04
N ARG A 185 -6.64 9.34 -17.89
CA ARG A 185 -5.33 8.68 -17.81
C ARG A 185 -5.11 8.09 -16.43
N LEU A 186 -4.57 6.88 -16.37
CA LEU A 186 -4.13 6.27 -15.12
C LEU A 186 -2.79 6.88 -14.74
N LEU A 187 -2.66 7.31 -13.48
CA LEU A 187 -1.46 7.94 -12.95
C LEU A 187 -0.94 7.10 -11.79
N ASP A 188 0.37 6.87 -11.80
CA ASP A 188 1.09 6.25 -10.69
C ASP A 188 2.19 7.17 -10.16
N TYR A 189 2.64 6.90 -8.94
CA TYR A 189 3.66 7.66 -8.23
C TYR A 189 5.06 7.12 -8.47
N ASP A 190 5.20 5.88 -8.95
CA ASP A 190 6.47 5.22 -9.23
C ASP A 190 6.66 5.04 -10.75
N TYR A 191 7.77 5.54 -11.29
CA TYR A 191 8.10 5.40 -12.72
C TYR A 191 8.32 3.94 -13.13
N GLU A 192 8.62 3.04 -12.17
CA GLU A 192 8.72 1.60 -12.43
C GLU A 192 7.37 0.87 -12.26
N GLU A 193 6.29 1.59 -11.90
CA GLU A 193 4.91 1.08 -11.85
C GLU A 193 4.00 1.76 -12.91
N ALA A 194 4.43 2.88 -13.49
CA ALA A 194 3.81 3.56 -14.63
C ALA A 194 4.11 2.89 -15.98
#